data_AF-A0A967H850-F1
#
_entry.id   AF-A0A967H850-F1
#
_cell.length_a   1.000
_cell.length_b   1.000
_cell.length_c   1.000
_cell.angle_alpha   90.00
_cell.angle_beta   90.00
_cell.angle_gamma   90.00
#
_symmetry.space_group_name_H-M   'P 1'
#
loop_
_entity.id
_entity.type
_entity.pdbx_description
1 polymer ?
#
loop_
_entity_poly.entity_id
_entity_poly.type
_entity_poly.pdbx_seq_one_letter_code
_entity_poly.pdbx_strand_id
1 'polypeptide(L)'
;FTDAISVDPGKAILVDFMVDHPAYLIGNGVLAKYLQKSLGVRVYAVVPGKEAQLALEMARSFCFDGTVEADTEIAMNARIDWQRLFGNMTIEQQRKKLLNFVVNDVVVGDLAYDTYLRNSGMGTVEDIDRDVLVSLSQTIRDYVFYENIARQLNVVASVQG
;
A
#
# COMPACT_ATOMS: atom_id res chain seq x y z
N PHE A 1 -35.31 -5.20 9.87
CA PHE A 1 -34.29 -4.25 10.35
C PHE A 1 -33.70 -3.54 9.15
N THR A 2 -34.41 -2.54 8.65
CA THR A 2 -34.06 -1.77 7.45
C THR A 2 -34.07 -0.30 7.84
N ASP A 3 -33.07 0.07 8.64
CA ASP A 3 -32.67 1.47 8.67
C ASP A 3 -31.78 1.65 7.45
N ALA A 4 -32.26 2.39 6.46
CA ALA A 4 -31.47 2.80 5.32
C ALA A 4 -30.36 3.70 5.87
N ILE A 5 -29.18 3.13 6.07
CA ILE A 5 -27.99 3.88 6.46
C ILE A 5 -27.71 4.83 5.29
N SER A 6 -27.89 6.13 5.53
CA SER A 6 -27.52 7.16 4.58
C SER A 6 -26.02 7.07 4.36
N VAL A 7 -25.61 6.67 3.17
CA VAL A 7 -24.19 6.61 2.81
C VAL A 7 -23.70 8.04 2.62
N ASP A 8 -22.71 8.47 3.40
CA ASP A 8 -21.99 9.72 3.15
C ASP A 8 -21.13 9.53 1.89
N PRO A 9 -21.47 10.15 0.74
CA PRO A 9 -20.70 10.00 -0.48
C PRO A 9 -19.33 10.65 -0.35
N GLY A 10 -19.08 11.49 0.65
CA GLY A 10 -17.82 12.19 0.82
C GLY A 10 -16.70 11.39 1.47
N LYS A 11 -16.95 10.17 2.00
CA LYS A 11 -15.97 9.37 2.75
C LYS A 11 -15.90 7.93 2.25
N ALA A 12 -14.74 7.30 2.45
CA ALA A 12 -14.51 5.94 1.99
C ALA A 12 -13.76 5.06 3.01
N ILE A 13 -14.04 3.76 2.97
CA ILE A 13 -13.18 2.70 3.48
C ILE A 13 -12.38 2.14 2.31
N LEU A 14 -11.08 1.95 2.51
CA LEU A 14 -10.20 1.31 1.54
C LEU A 14 -9.92 -0.14 1.97
N VAL A 15 -10.08 -1.10 1.07
CA VAL A 15 -9.90 -2.53 1.37
C VAL A 15 -8.75 -3.07 0.55
N ASP A 16 -7.76 -3.66 1.21
CA ASP A 16 -6.59 -4.23 0.53
C ASP A 16 -6.91 -5.63 -0.02
N PHE A 17 -7.06 -5.71 -1.34
CA PHE A 17 -7.21 -6.95 -2.10
C PHE A 17 -5.97 -7.19 -2.99
N MET A 18 -4.80 -6.68 -2.59
CA MET A 18 -3.55 -6.84 -3.33
C MET A 18 -2.99 -8.27 -3.24
N VAL A 19 -3.32 -9.01 -2.18
CA VAL A 19 -2.94 -10.41 -2.02
C VAL A 19 -4.03 -11.30 -2.59
N ASP A 20 -3.75 -11.93 -3.73
CA ASP A 20 -4.71 -12.79 -4.44
C ASP A 20 -4.84 -14.19 -3.79
N HIS A 21 -5.21 -14.21 -2.51
CA HIS A 21 -5.46 -15.42 -1.74
C HIS A 21 -6.86 -15.37 -1.12
N PRO A 22 -7.74 -16.37 -1.37
CA PRO A 22 -9.16 -16.30 -0.99
C PRO A 22 -9.41 -15.97 0.48
N ALA A 23 -8.60 -16.49 1.41
CA ALA A 23 -8.79 -16.25 2.83
C ALA A 23 -8.64 -14.77 3.21
N TYR A 24 -7.67 -14.06 2.63
CA TYR A 24 -7.46 -12.64 2.87
C TYR A 24 -8.58 -11.81 2.22
N LEU A 25 -8.95 -12.13 0.98
CA LEU A 25 -10.03 -11.45 0.27
C LEU A 25 -11.38 -11.57 1.02
N ILE A 26 -11.71 -12.76 1.51
CA ILE A 26 -12.94 -12.99 2.28
C ILE A 26 -12.86 -12.29 3.63
N GLY A 27 -11.76 -12.44 4.37
CA GLY A 27 -11.59 -11.82 5.69
C GLY A 27 -11.69 -10.30 5.63
N ASN A 28 -10.94 -9.69 4.71
CA ASN A 28 -10.94 -8.25 4.48
C ASN A 28 -12.32 -7.78 3.99
N GLY A 29 -12.96 -8.58 3.12
CA GLY A 29 -14.32 -8.33 2.64
C GLY A 29 -15.37 -8.24 3.74
N VAL A 30 -15.40 -9.22 4.65
CA VAL A 30 -16.34 -9.26 5.78
C VAL A 30 -16.12 -8.07 6.72
N LEU A 31 -14.87 -7.79 7.08
CA LEU A 31 -14.52 -6.66 7.94
C LEU A 31 -14.93 -5.31 7.31
N ALA A 32 -14.69 -5.14 6.01
CA ALA A 32 -15.06 -3.94 5.28
C ALA A 32 -16.58 -3.72 5.29
N LYS A 33 -17.38 -4.76 5.08
CA LYS A 33 -18.86 -4.64 5.16
C LYS A 33 -19.35 -4.34 6.56
N TYR A 34 -18.70 -4.89 7.58
CA TYR A 34 -19.01 -4.53 8.98
C TYR A 34 -18.74 -3.04 9.24
N LEU A 35 -17.57 -2.54 8.82
CA LEU A 35 -17.23 -1.12 8.95
C LEU A 35 -18.15 -0.23 8.13
N GLN A 36 -18.50 -0.63 6.91
CA GLN A 36 -19.45 0.10 6.07
C GLN A 36 -20.80 0.25 6.77
N LYS A 37 -21.31 -0.83 7.37
CA LYS A 37 -22.54 -0.80 8.15
C LYS A 37 -22.41 0.10 9.38
N SER A 38 -21.26 0.10 10.05
CA SER A 38 -21.07 0.92 11.26
C SER A 38 -20.91 2.42 10.95
N LEU A 39 -20.27 2.76 9.83
CA LEU A 39 -19.85 4.12 9.51
C LEU A 39 -20.75 4.79 8.47
N GLY A 40 -21.51 4.02 7.68
CA GLY A 40 -22.35 4.55 6.61
C GLY A 40 -21.54 5.24 5.52
N VAL A 41 -20.44 4.64 5.07
CA VAL A 41 -19.54 5.23 4.05
C VAL A 41 -19.34 4.28 2.88
N ARG A 42 -18.77 4.78 1.77
CA ARG A 42 -18.47 3.96 0.59
C ARG A 42 -17.29 3.02 0.86
N VAL A 43 -17.20 1.93 0.12
CA VAL A 43 -16.10 0.95 0.21
C VAL A 43 -15.46 0.78 -1.16
N TYR A 44 -14.14 0.92 -1.22
CA TYR A 44 -13.36 0.70 -2.43
C TYR A 44 -12.32 -0.39 -2.18
N ALA A 45 -12.23 -1.37 -3.09
CA ALA A 45 -11.15 -2.36 -3.06
C ALA A 45 -9.95 -1.88 -3.87
N VAL A 46 -8.76 -1.99 -3.30
CA VAL A 46 -7.49 -1.83 -4.02
C VAL A 46 -7.12 -3.17 -4.62
N VAL A 47 -6.92 -3.22 -5.94
CA VAL A 47 -6.62 -4.44 -6.67
C VAL A 47 -5.29 -4.32 -7.44
N PRO A 48 -4.53 -5.42 -7.65
CA PRO A 48 -3.25 -5.37 -8.36
C PRO A 48 -3.33 -4.90 -9.82
N GLY A 49 -4.51 -4.97 -10.43
CA GLY A 49 -4.76 -4.59 -11.82
C GLY A 49 -5.98 -5.30 -12.39
N LYS A 50 -6.30 -5.01 -13.66
CA LYS A 50 -7.51 -5.54 -14.34
C LYS A 50 -7.51 -7.05 -14.55
N GLU A 51 -6.33 -7.66 -14.55
CA GLU A 51 -6.17 -9.09 -14.71
C GLU A 51 -6.41 -9.89 -13.42
N ALA A 52 -6.53 -9.21 -12.26
CA ALA A 52 -6.78 -9.83 -10.96
C ALA A 52 -8.26 -10.23 -10.80
N GLN A 53 -8.72 -11.18 -11.61
CA GLN A 53 -10.13 -11.56 -11.73
C GLN A 53 -10.75 -11.98 -10.39
N LEU A 54 -10.02 -12.75 -9.56
CA LEU A 54 -10.53 -13.18 -8.27
C LEU A 54 -10.79 -11.99 -7.35
N ALA A 55 -9.84 -11.06 -7.19
CA ALA A 55 -10.02 -9.84 -6.41
C ALA A 55 -11.22 -9.00 -6.92
N LEU A 56 -11.36 -8.85 -8.23
CA LEU A 56 -12.47 -8.11 -8.86
C LEU A 56 -13.83 -8.78 -8.59
N GLU A 57 -13.93 -10.10 -8.77
CA GLU A 57 -15.17 -10.85 -8.50
C GLU A 57 -15.53 -10.85 -7.01
N MET A 58 -14.53 -10.89 -6.12
CA MET A 58 -14.75 -10.76 -4.69
C MET A 58 -15.29 -9.37 -4.33
N ALA A 59 -14.72 -8.29 -4.88
CA ALA A 59 -15.21 -6.93 -4.66
C ALA A 59 -16.66 -6.76 -5.14
N ARG A 60 -16.99 -7.35 -6.31
CA ARG A 60 -18.36 -7.40 -6.84
C ARG A 60 -19.31 -8.18 -5.91
N SER A 61 -18.88 -9.35 -5.43
CA SER A 61 -19.70 -10.22 -4.59
C SER A 61 -20.05 -9.59 -3.24
N PHE A 62 -19.16 -8.76 -2.68
CA PHE A 62 -19.42 -7.97 -1.48
C PHE A 62 -20.18 -6.66 -1.76
N CYS A 63 -20.52 -6.37 -3.01
CA CYS A 63 -21.15 -5.13 -3.44
C CYS A 63 -20.37 -3.89 -2.94
N PHE A 64 -19.07 -3.85 -3.21
CA PHE A 64 -18.28 -2.65 -2.99
C PHE A 64 -18.63 -1.56 -4.01
N ASP A 65 -18.44 -0.30 -3.63
CA ASP A 65 -18.82 0.88 -4.41
C ASP A 65 -17.88 1.11 -5.61
N GLY A 66 -16.68 0.53 -5.58
CA GLY A 66 -15.75 0.55 -6.70
C GLY A 66 -14.45 -0.17 -6.42
N THR A 67 -13.56 -0.11 -7.41
CA THR A 67 -12.19 -0.62 -7.31
C THR A 67 -11.20 0.48 -7.66
N VAL A 68 -10.02 0.42 -7.06
CA VAL A 68 -8.87 1.25 -7.39
C VAL A 68 -7.75 0.31 -7.82
N GLU A 69 -7.27 0.51 -9.03
CA GLU A 69 -6.17 -0.30 -9.55
C GLU A 69 -4.85 0.25 -9.01
N ALA A 70 -4.09 -0.60 -8.35
CA ALA A 70 -2.69 -0.35 -8.09
C ALA A 70 -1.96 -0.49 -9.42
N ASP A 71 -1.73 0.64 -10.09
CA ASP A 71 -0.84 0.68 -11.22
C ASP A 71 0.58 0.37 -10.72
N THR A 72 0.95 -0.92 -10.79
CA THR A 72 2.29 -1.36 -10.43
C THR A 72 3.35 -0.80 -11.38
N GLU A 73 2.93 -0.32 -12.56
CA GLU A 73 3.76 0.30 -13.58
C GLU A 73 3.89 1.81 -13.41
N ILE A 74 3.39 2.43 -12.30
CA ILE A 74 3.63 3.86 -12.04
C ILE A 74 5.10 4.14 -12.27
N ALA A 75 5.35 4.79 -13.41
CA ALA A 75 6.66 5.20 -13.82
C ALA A 75 7.11 6.13 -12.71
N MET A 76 8.03 5.68 -11.86
CA MET A 76 8.85 6.59 -11.08
C MET A 76 9.65 7.40 -12.10
N ASN A 77 9.00 8.42 -12.64
CA ASN A 77 9.63 9.51 -13.37
C ASN A 77 10.57 10.29 -12.43
N ALA A 78 10.49 10.05 -11.12
CA ALA A 78 11.56 10.32 -10.19
C ALA A 78 12.72 9.34 -10.44
N ARG A 79 13.58 9.68 -11.41
CA ARG A 79 14.96 9.15 -11.43
C ARG A 79 15.65 9.63 -10.16
N ILE A 80 15.48 8.89 -9.07
CA ILE A 80 16.20 9.19 -7.83
C ILE A 80 17.66 8.86 -8.07
N ASP A 81 18.52 9.87 -7.92
CA ASP A 81 19.97 9.69 -8.00
C ASP A 81 20.48 9.06 -6.71
N TRP A 82 20.36 7.73 -6.63
CA TRP A 82 20.82 6.95 -5.49
C TRP A 82 22.33 7.10 -5.26
N GLN A 83 23.11 7.28 -6.32
CA GLN A 83 24.55 7.49 -6.22
C GLN A 83 24.85 8.80 -5.49
N ARG A 84 24.14 9.88 -5.81
CA ARG A 84 24.26 11.14 -5.06
C ARG A 84 23.83 11.00 -3.60
N LEU A 85 22.83 10.14 -3.32
CA LEU A 85 22.31 9.97 -1.97
C LEU A 85 23.23 9.11 -1.08
N PHE A 86 23.86 8.07 -1.61
CA PHE A 86 24.60 7.08 -0.82
C PHE A 86 26.09 6.92 -1.20
N GLY A 87 26.50 7.30 -2.41
CA GLY A 87 27.76 6.87 -3.03
C GLY A 87 29.06 7.32 -2.36
N ASN A 88 29.04 8.39 -1.55
CA ASN A 88 30.23 8.91 -0.84
C ASN A 88 30.18 8.62 0.67
N MET A 89 29.35 7.68 1.11
CA MET A 89 29.16 7.34 2.51
C MET A 89 29.78 5.98 2.84
N THR A 90 30.25 5.82 4.07
CA THR A 90 30.57 4.49 4.61
C THR A 90 29.30 3.66 4.74
N ILE A 91 29.43 2.32 4.76
CA ILE A 91 28.27 1.44 4.88
C ILE A 91 27.43 1.71 6.14
N GLU A 92 28.07 2.03 7.26
CA GLU A 92 27.37 2.38 8.51
C GLU A 92 26.53 3.66 8.34
N GLN A 93 27.10 4.69 7.69
CA GLN A 93 26.39 5.92 7.37
C GLN A 93 25.26 5.68 6.38
N GLN A 94 25.47 4.83 5.38
CA GLN A 94 24.44 4.46 4.42
C GLN A 94 23.26 3.75 5.08
N ARG A 95 23.51 2.75 5.94
CA ARG A 95 22.46 2.07 6.71
C ARG A 95 21.70 3.03 7.60
N LYS A 96 22.41 3.89 8.34
CA LYS A 96 21.77 4.92 9.17
C LYS A 96 20.91 5.85 8.33
N LYS A 97 21.39 6.28 7.16
CA LYS A 97 20.62 7.14 6.25
C LYS A 97 19.41 6.42 5.67
N LEU A 98 19.55 5.16 5.29
CA LEU A 98 18.46 4.32 4.81
C LEU A 98 17.38 4.22 5.89
N LEU A 99 17.70 3.79 7.11
CA LEU A 99 16.72 3.62 8.19
C LEU A 99 16.02 4.94 8.59
N ASN A 100 16.67 6.08 8.39
CA ASN A 100 16.11 7.41 8.67
C ASN A 100 15.59 8.11 7.40
N PHE A 101 15.37 7.38 6.30
CA PHE A 101 14.88 7.97 5.07
C PHE A 101 13.40 8.34 5.23
N VAL A 102 13.08 9.62 5.02
CA VAL A 102 11.75 10.20 5.24
C VAL A 102 11.17 10.73 3.95
N VAL A 103 9.88 10.47 3.72
CA VAL A 103 9.06 11.08 2.67
C VAL A 103 7.82 11.67 3.32
N ASN A 104 7.58 12.97 3.14
CA ASN A 104 6.42 13.69 3.73
C ASN A 104 6.20 13.35 5.22
N ASP A 105 7.25 13.48 6.04
CA ASP A 105 7.26 13.21 7.49
C ASP A 105 7.01 11.74 7.90
N VAL A 106 6.94 10.81 6.94
CA VAL A 106 6.88 9.36 7.19
C VAL A 106 8.26 8.75 7.00
N VAL A 107 8.76 8.04 8.02
CA VAL A 107 9.95 7.19 7.89
C VAL A 107 9.56 6.01 7.00
N VAL A 108 10.07 5.99 5.76
CA VAL A 108 9.80 4.91 4.80
C VAL A 108 10.98 3.96 4.67
N GLY A 109 12.15 4.40 5.15
CA GLY A 109 13.39 3.66 5.03
C GLY A 109 13.47 2.40 5.87
N ASP A 110 12.84 2.39 7.04
CA ASP A 110 12.70 1.22 7.91
C ASP A 110 11.75 0.17 7.29
N LEU A 111 10.64 0.60 6.69
CA LEU A 111 9.69 -0.26 5.98
C LEU A 111 10.33 -0.92 4.75
N ALA A 112 11.10 -0.13 3.98
CA ALA A 112 11.88 -0.64 2.86
C ALA A 112 12.93 -1.67 3.31
N TYR A 113 13.60 -1.39 4.44
CA TYR A 113 14.58 -2.28 5.04
C TYR A 113 13.97 -3.62 5.49
N ASP A 114 12.85 -3.58 6.21
CA ASP A 114 12.12 -4.78 6.64
C ASP A 114 11.66 -5.62 5.44
N THR A 115 11.12 -4.97 4.40
CA THR A 115 10.72 -5.64 3.16
C THR A 115 11.90 -6.35 2.50
N TYR A 116 13.06 -5.69 2.41
CA TYR A 116 14.28 -6.28 1.88
C TYR A 116 14.74 -7.50 2.68
N LEU A 117 14.78 -7.42 4.02
CA LEU A 117 15.21 -8.55 4.85
C LEU A 117 14.29 -9.76 4.72
N ARG A 118 12.97 -9.53 4.67
CA ARG A 118 11.97 -10.62 4.48
C ARG A 118 12.16 -11.33 3.14
N ASN A 119 12.48 -10.59 2.08
CA ASN A 119 12.64 -11.16 0.74
C ASN A 119 14.01 -11.81 0.52
N SER A 120 15.07 -11.25 1.09
CA SER A 120 16.43 -11.76 0.94
C SER A 120 16.78 -12.89 1.91
N GLY A 121 16.09 -12.97 3.06
CA GLY A 121 16.44 -13.89 4.14
C GLY A 121 17.72 -13.51 4.89
N MET A 122 18.31 -12.36 4.59
CA MET A 122 19.49 -11.85 5.30
C MET A 122 19.09 -11.29 6.67
N GLY A 123 19.98 -11.41 7.66
CA GLY A 123 19.76 -10.85 9.00
C GLY A 123 19.97 -9.34 9.09
N THR A 124 20.71 -8.76 8.14
CA THR A 124 20.98 -7.33 8.04
C THR A 124 21.36 -6.97 6.61
N VAL A 125 21.18 -5.71 6.22
CA VAL A 125 21.77 -5.19 4.98
C VAL A 125 23.28 -5.14 5.14
N GLU A 126 24.02 -5.82 4.28
CA GLU A 126 25.48 -5.77 4.28
C GLU A 126 26.02 -4.66 3.38
N ASP A 127 25.32 -4.37 2.27
CA ASP A 127 25.62 -3.30 1.31
C ASP A 127 24.33 -2.63 0.78
N ILE A 128 24.37 -1.38 0.34
CA ILE A 128 23.24 -0.75 -0.38
C ILE A 128 23.30 -1.16 -1.84
N ASP A 129 22.92 -2.41 -2.09
CA ASP A 129 22.88 -3.00 -3.41
C ASP A 129 21.63 -2.58 -4.21
N ARG A 130 21.52 -3.12 -5.43
CA ARG A 130 20.37 -2.86 -6.30
C ARG A 130 19.04 -3.28 -5.65
N ASP A 131 19.02 -4.36 -4.89
CA ASP A 131 17.79 -4.92 -4.35
C ASP A 131 17.26 -4.08 -3.19
N VAL A 132 18.14 -3.56 -2.33
CA VAL A 132 17.80 -2.55 -1.31
C VAL A 132 17.20 -1.31 -1.96
N LEU A 133 17.82 -0.82 -3.03
CA LEU A 133 17.33 0.37 -3.74
C LEU A 133 15.99 0.13 -4.45
N VAL A 134 15.76 -1.09 -4.94
CA VAL A 134 14.46 -1.51 -5.50
C VAL A 134 13.40 -1.52 -4.41
N SER A 135 13.67 -2.12 -3.24
CA SER A 135 12.74 -2.12 -2.11
C SER A 135 12.41 -0.71 -1.65
N LEU A 136 13.40 0.18 -1.53
CA LEU A 136 13.17 1.58 -1.17
C LEU A 136 12.33 2.31 -2.23
N SER A 137 12.60 2.09 -3.51
CA SER A 137 11.81 2.67 -4.61
C SER A 137 10.36 2.20 -4.56
N GLN A 138 10.13 0.90 -4.31
CA GLN A 138 8.80 0.33 -4.18
C GLN A 138 8.05 0.93 -2.99
N THR A 139 8.67 1.04 -1.82
CA THR A 139 8.04 1.64 -0.64
C THR A 139 7.66 3.11 -0.88
N ILE A 140 8.51 3.89 -1.55
CA ILE A 140 8.20 5.28 -1.91
C ILE A 140 7.01 5.33 -2.88
N ARG A 141 7.00 4.47 -3.90
CA ARG A 141 5.89 4.40 -4.86
C ARG A 141 4.58 4.04 -4.16
N ASP A 142 4.59 3.04 -3.30
CA ASP A 142 3.41 2.56 -2.60
C ASP A 142 2.89 3.66 -1.64
N TYR A 143 3.79 4.38 -0.95
CA TYR A 143 3.43 5.56 -0.17
C TYR A 143 2.71 6.62 -1.02
N VAL A 144 3.27 7.00 -2.16
CA VAL A 144 2.69 8.01 -3.05
C VAL A 144 1.32 7.55 -3.57
N PHE A 145 1.20 6.28 -3.96
CA PHE A 145 -0.05 5.70 -4.42
C PHE A 145 -1.14 5.77 -3.35
N TYR A 146 -0.87 5.25 -2.15
CA TYR A 146 -1.84 5.25 -1.06
C TYR A 146 -2.16 6.66 -0.54
N GLU A 147 -1.19 7.57 -0.50
CA GLU A 147 -1.42 8.98 -0.15
C GLU A 147 -2.40 9.64 -1.13
N ASN A 148 -2.20 9.44 -2.44
CA ASN A 148 -3.06 9.99 -3.47
C ASN A 148 -4.50 9.48 -3.35
N ILE A 149 -4.68 8.17 -3.15
CA ILE A 149 -6.01 7.57 -3.02
C ILE A 149 -6.68 8.01 -1.72
N ALA A 150 -5.94 8.02 -0.61
CA ALA A 150 -6.46 8.46 0.68
C ALA A 150 -7.03 9.89 0.59
N ARG A 151 -6.34 10.77 -0.12
CA ARG A 151 -6.80 12.16 -0.38
C ARG A 151 -7.98 12.22 -1.34
N GLN A 152 -7.93 11.51 -2.47
CA GLN A 152 -8.98 11.55 -3.49
C GLN A 152 -10.32 11.00 -2.99
N LEU A 153 -10.28 9.93 -2.20
CA LEU A 153 -11.48 9.24 -1.70
C LEU A 153 -11.87 9.67 -0.28
N ASN A 154 -11.08 10.53 0.36
CA ASN A 154 -11.26 10.93 1.77
C ASN A 154 -11.42 9.69 2.66
N VAL A 155 -10.38 8.86 2.65
CA VAL A 155 -10.38 7.57 3.35
C VAL A 155 -10.41 7.79 4.86
N VAL A 156 -11.38 7.17 5.53
CA VAL A 156 -11.56 7.27 7.00
C VAL A 156 -11.17 6.00 7.74
N ALA A 157 -11.03 4.88 7.03
CA ALA A 157 -10.53 3.62 7.56
C ALA A 157 -9.96 2.77 6.42
N SER A 158 -9.02 1.89 6.74
CA SER A 158 -8.54 0.85 5.85
C SER A 158 -8.70 -0.54 6.48
N VAL A 159 -8.83 -1.55 5.64
CA VAL A 159 -8.82 -2.97 6.03
C VAL A 159 -7.68 -3.66 5.31
N GLN A 160 -6.76 -4.24 6.08
CA GLN A 160 -5.54 -4.89 5.63
C GLN A 160 -5.36 -6.20 6.39
N GLY A 161 -4.83 -7.24 5.75
CA GLY A 161 -4.72 -8.58 6.32
C GLY A 161 -3.81 -9.49 5.51
#